data_AF-A0A9W9BJ25-F1
#
_entry.id   AF-A0A9W9BJ25-F1
#
_cell.length_a   1.000
_cell.length_b   1.000
_cell.length_c   1.000
_cell.angle_alpha   90.00
_cell.angle_beta   90.00
_cell.angle_gamma   90.00
#
_symmetry.space_group_name_H-M   'P 1'
#
loop_
_entity.id
_entity.type
_entity.pdbx_description
1 polymer ?
#
loop_
_entity_poly.entity_id
_entity_poly.type
_entity_poly.pdbx_seq_one_letter_code
_entity_poly.pdbx_strand_id
1 'polypeptide(L)'
;MWSPIILLVTASQLVSGICECGYAITDIESRQPIFFTDYLETDFTRLPTISQNNDWVRQQFTVSAEDGRGDYGKAFKPENIRTRMAELKDRPDEDAGLHLLVGSVIDDDGAISGSELDTRRQDLHWGSFRAGMKLTPTNGTCAAFFWYFNDTQEIDIEFLSREFDHDEGIYPVNLVVQSKQSLEAGYDASKTGTYKRVNLDFDPTDAFHEYRFDYTPNRVLFYADSKLMARMEGENMPSAGGHLILQHWSNGNPWWSGGPPFENATVTIPNTRRV
;
A
#
# COMPACT_ATOMS: atom_id res chain seq x y z
N MET A 1 40.95 -61.58 10.17
CA MET A 1 40.15 -60.55 9.48
C MET A 1 39.88 -59.44 10.46
N TRP A 2 40.52 -58.28 10.29
CA TRP A 2 40.36 -57.11 11.15
C TRP A 2 39.35 -56.16 10.48
N SER A 3 38.24 -55.85 11.14
CA SER A 3 37.31 -54.79 10.70
C SER A 3 37.68 -53.47 11.39
N PRO A 4 37.86 -52.36 10.66
CA PRO A 4 38.05 -51.06 11.28
C PRO A 4 36.69 -50.46 11.66
N ILE A 5 36.61 -49.88 12.85
CA ILE A 5 35.48 -49.06 13.31
C ILE A 5 35.73 -47.64 12.80
N ILE A 6 34.84 -47.14 11.95
CA ILE A 6 34.83 -45.74 11.51
C ILE A 6 34.00 -44.94 12.52
N LEU A 7 34.64 -44.06 13.28
CA LEU A 7 33.97 -43.04 14.07
C LEU A 7 33.57 -41.89 13.13
N LEU A 8 32.28 -41.70 12.91
CA LEU A 8 31.74 -40.47 12.32
C LEU A 8 31.69 -39.40 13.40
N VAL A 9 32.57 -38.41 13.30
CA VAL A 9 32.49 -37.17 14.06
C VAL A 9 31.52 -36.25 13.31
N THR A 10 30.31 -36.10 13.83
CA THR A 10 29.36 -35.08 13.34
C THR A 10 29.78 -33.73 13.90
N ALA A 11 30.37 -32.88 13.06
CA ALA A 11 30.59 -31.48 13.38
C ALA A 11 29.23 -30.76 13.37
N SER A 12 28.74 -30.39 14.55
CA SER A 12 27.56 -29.54 14.69
C SER A 12 27.87 -28.17 14.09
N GLN A 13 27.31 -27.87 12.93
CA GLN A 13 27.32 -26.52 12.39
C GLN A 13 26.45 -25.65 13.29
N LEU A 14 27.09 -24.79 14.09
CA LEU A 14 26.40 -23.72 14.81
C LEU A 14 25.90 -22.72 13.76
N VAL A 15 24.62 -22.77 13.46
CA VAL A 15 23.93 -21.72 12.71
C VAL A 15 23.87 -20.50 13.63
N SER A 16 24.74 -19.53 13.38
CA SER A 16 24.66 -18.20 13.97
C SER A 16 23.47 -17.47 13.33
N GLY A 17 22.27 -17.70 13.85
CA GLY A 17 21.15 -16.81 13.58
C GLY A 17 21.46 -15.45 14.21
N ILE A 18 21.45 -14.38 13.41
CA ILE A 18 21.38 -13.03 13.93
C ILE A 18 20.03 -12.97 14.66
N CYS A 19 20.03 -12.97 15.98
CA CYS A 19 18.86 -12.58 16.74
C CYS A 19 18.67 -11.09 16.42
N GLU A 20 17.77 -10.75 15.51
CA GLU A 20 17.32 -9.37 15.37
C GLU A 20 16.55 -9.04 16.64
N CYS A 21 17.16 -8.24 17.51
CA CYS A 21 16.63 -7.86 18.83
C CYS A 21 15.38 -6.95 18.75
N GLY A 22 14.75 -6.88 17.58
CA GLY A 22 13.70 -5.93 17.22
C GLY A 22 14.18 -4.82 16.29
N TYR A 23 13.21 -4.09 15.77
CA TYR A 23 13.35 -2.94 14.88
C TYR A 23 12.93 -1.70 15.63
N ALA A 24 13.44 -0.53 15.22
CA ALA A 24 13.06 0.72 15.88
C ALA A 24 12.86 1.85 14.89
N ILE A 25 11.89 2.70 15.20
CA ILE A 25 11.77 4.05 14.63
C ILE A 25 12.02 5.09 15.72
N THR A 26 12.40 6.29 15.33
CA THR A 26 12.48 7.41 16.28
C THR A 26 11.15 8.13 16.33
N ASP A 27 10.56 8.19 17.52
CA ASP A 27 9.37 9.00 17.76
C ASP A 27 9.68 10.49 17.53
N ILE A 28 8.85 11.17 16.76
CA ILE A 28 9.13 12.55 16.35
C ILE A 28 9.09 13.55 17.52
N GLU A 29 8.31 13.25 18.56
CA GLU A 29 8.13 14.13 19.73
C GLU A 29 9.16 13.87 20.81
N SER A 30 9.14 12.66 21.37
CA SER A 30 10.01 12.25 22.48
C SER A 30 11.46 12.06 22.06
N ARG A 31 11.71 11.92 20.75
CA ARG A 31 13.02 11.57 20.17
C ARG A 31 13.57 10.25 20.73
N GLN A 32 12.71 9.42 21.30
CA GLN A 32 13.04 8.10 21.81
C GLN A 32 12.77 7.03 20.75
N PRO A 33 13.48 5.89 20.82
CA PRO A 33 13.16 4.75 19.99
C PRO A 33 11.80 4.14 20.39
N ILE A 34 10.96 3.84 19.41
CA ILE A 34 9.82 2.94 19.53
C ILE A 34 10.25 1.61 18.94
N PHE A 35 10.12 0.53 19.71
CA PHE A 35 10.58 -0.80 19.32
C PHE A 35 9.43 -1.66 18.81
N PHE A 36 9.72 -2.46 17.81
CA PHE A 36 8.83 -3.47 17.23
C PHE A 36 9.56 -4.80 17.09
N THR A 37 8.80 -5.90 17.08
CA THR A 37 9.35 -7.26 17.03
C THR A 37 9.18 -7.92 15.67
N ASP A 38 8.42 -7.30 14.78
CA ASP A 38 7.95 -7.89 13.54
C ASP A 38 8.48 -7.10 12.34
N TYR A 39 8.76 -7.80 11.25
CA TYR A 39 9.28 -7.22 10.03
C TYR A 39 8.60 -7.82 8.83
N LEU A 40 8.30 -6.98 7.85
CA LEU A 40 7.92 -7.42 6.52
C LEU A 40 8.50 -6.43 5.51
N GLU A 41 9.33 -6.91 4.61
CA GLU A 41 9.84 -6.10 3.50
C GLU A 41 9.75 -6.91 2.22
N THR A 42 9.40 -6.24 1.13
CA THR A 42 9.43 -6.84 -0.20
C THR A 42 10.06 -5.87 -1.17
N ASP A 43 11.13 -6.29 -1.83
CA ASP A 43 11.73 -5.60 -2.97
C ASP A 43 11.16 -6.20 -4.26
N PHE A 44 10.19 -5.52 -4.86
CA PHE A 44 9.53 -5.96 -6.08
C PHE A 44 10.40 -5.80 -7.31
N THR A 45 11.45 -4.97 -7.27
CA THR A 45 12.37 -4.78 -8.41
C THR A 45 13.23 -6.02 -8.67
N ARG A 46 13.33 -6.90 -7.68
CA ARG A 46 14.09 -8.15 -7.70
C ARG A 46 13.20 -9.40 -7.66
N LEU A 47 11.88 -9.21 -7.71
CA LEU A 47 10.91 -10.30 -7.66
C LEU A 47 10.51 -10.70 -9.09
N PRO A 48 10.82 -11.93 -9.56
CA PRO A 48 10.46 -12.35 -10.92
C PRO A 48 8.95 -12.41 -11.14
N THR A 49 8.22 -12.96 -10.16
CA THR A 49 6.77 -13.15 -10.26
C THR A 49 6.14 -13.01 -8.88
N ILE A 50 5.19 -12.09 -8.74
CA ILE A 50 4.48 -11.85 -7.46
C ILE A 50 3.83 -13.11 -6.87
N SER A 51 3.38 -14.04 -7.71
CA SER A 51 2.75 -15.29 -7.26
C SER A 51 3.71 -16.25 -6.54
N GLN A 52 5.02 -16.02 -6.61
CA GLN A 52 6.02 -16.80 -5.89
C GLN A 52 6.31 -16.24 -4.49
N ASN A 53 5.82 -15.04 -4.19
CA ASN A 53 5.99 -14.44 -2.87
C ASN A 53 4.92 -14.97 -1.89
N ASN A 54 5.37 -15.41 -0.71
CA ASN A 54 4.53 -16.01 0.32
C ASN A 54 4.01 -15.02 1.38
N ASP A 55 4.27 -13.74 1.19
CA ASP A 55 3.75 -12.66 2.04
C ASP A 55 2.55 -11.96 1.43
N TRP A 56 2.36 -12.03 0.10
CA TRP A 56 1.29 -11.33 -0.61
C TRP A 56 0.25 -12.26 -1.25
N VAL A 57 -0.98 -11.77 -1.38
CA VAL A 57 -2.13 -12.43 -2.03
C VAL A 57 -2.69 -11.46 -3.07
N ARG A 58 -2.81 -11.91 -4.32
CA ARG A 58 -3.51 -11.17 -5.38
C ARG A 58 -5.01 -11.39 -5.21
N GLN A 59 -5.77 -10.31 -5.12
CA GLN A 59 -7.20 -10.40 -4.90
C GLN A 59 -7.99 -10.53 -6.20
N GLN A 60 -9.13 -11.21 -6.11
CA GLN A 60 -10.09 -11.39 -7.19
C GLN A 60 -11.52 -11.29 -6.67
N PHE A 61 -12.15 -10.15 -6.92
CA PHE A 61 -13.54 -9.90 -6.53
C PHE A 61 -14.11 -8.71 -7.32
N THR A 62 -15.42 -8.53 -7.21
CA THR A 62 -16.13 -7.40 -7.82
C THR A 62 -16.85 -6.60 -6.75
N VAL A 63 -17.04 -5.31 -7.02
CA VAL A 63 -17.85 -4.40 -6.22
C VAL A 63 -18.86 -3.75 -7.17
N SER A 64 -20.14 -3.78 -6.82
CA SER A 64 -21.18 -3.16 -7.63
C SER A 64 -21.01 -1.64 -7.68
N ALA A 65 -21.63 -0.98 -8.67
CA ALA A 65 -21.63 0.48 -8.76
C ALA A 65 -22.28 1.12 -7.51
N GLU A 66 -23.36 0.50 -6.99
CA GLU A 66 -24.06 0.94 -5.79
C GLU A 66 -23.18 0.83 -4.53
N ASP A 67 -22.61 -0.35 -4.26
CA ASP A 67 -21.73 -0.58 -3.10
C ASP A 67 -20.46 0.27 -3.17
N GLY A 68 -19.91 0.40 -4.38
CA GLY A 68 -18.75 1.22 -4.67
C GLY A 68 -19.05 2.72 -4.71
N ARG A 69 -20.33 3.12 -4.65
CA ARG A 69 -20.80 4.52 -4.74
C ARG A 69 -20.24 5.24 -5.95
N GLY A 70 -20.17 4.57 -7.09
CA GLY A 70 -19.68 5.11 -8.35
C GLY A 70 -20.70 4.94 -9.46
N ASP A 71 -20.40 5.54 -10.61
CA ASP A 71 -21.20 5.35 -11.81
C ASP A 71 -20.98 3.95 -12.43
N TYR A 72 -19.84 3.33 -12.10
CA TYR A 72 -19.42 2.01 -12.58
C TYR A 72 -19.04 1.08 -11.44
N GLY A 73 -19.14 -0.23 -11.68
CA GLY A 73 -18.59 -1.24 -10.78
C GLY A 73 -17.07 -1.27 -10.79
N LYS A 74 -16.49 -2.04 -9.86
CA LYS A 74 -15.05 -2.36 -9.83
C LYS A 74 -14.88 -3.86 -10.01
N ALA A 75 -13.89 -4.26 -10.80
CA ALA A 75 -13.49 -5.66 -10.93
C ALA A 75 -11.99 -5.80 -10.66
N PHE A 76 -11.63 -6.30 -9.49
CA PHE A 76 -10.23 -6.56 -9.13
C PHE A 76 -9.78 -7.88 -9.74
N LYS A 77 -8.74 -7.81 -10.57
CA LYS A 77 -8.32 -8.92 -11.44
C LYS A 77 -6.84 -9.25 -11.20
N PRO A 78 -6.47 -10.49 -10.83
CA PRO A 78 -5.07 -10.86 -10.59
C PRO A 78 -4.12 -10.63 -11.78
N GLU A 79 -4.64 -10.61 -13.00
CA GLU A 79 -3.91 -10.30 -14.24
C GLU A 79 -3.49 -8.83 -14.39
N ASN A 80 -4.11 -7.93 -13.62
CA ASN A 80 -3.75 -6.51 -13.52
C ASN A 80 -2.59 -6.27 -12.53
N ILE A 81 -2.06 -7.33 -11.92
CA ILE A 81 -0.94 -7.28 -10.98
C ILE A 81 0.24 -8.02 -11.58
N ARG A 82 1.32 -7.29 -11.88
CA ARG A 82 2.50 -7.87 -12.54
C ARG A 82 3.77 -7.35 -11.88
N THR A 83 4.80 -8.18 -11.83
CA THR A 83 6.13 -7.75 -11.40
C THR A 83 7.02 -7.56 -12.60
N ARG A 84 7.86 -6.54 -12.53
CA ARG A 84 8.87 -6.23 -13.51
C ARG A 84 10.22 -6.12 -12.85
N MET A 85 11.13 -7.03 -13.20
CA MET A 85 12.50 -6.99 -12.68
C MET A 85 13.33 -5.93 -13.40
N ALA A 86 14.24 -5.30 -12.66
CA ALA A 86 15.22 -4.36 -13.22
C ALA A 86 16.17 -5.03 -14.24
N GLU A 87 16.39 -6.33 -14.11
CA GLU A 87 17.31 -7.11 -14.93
C GLU A 87 16.74 -7.51 -16.31
N LEU A 88 15.42 -7.38 -16.51
CA LEU A 88 14.75 -7.64 -17.78
C LEU A 88 14.91 -6.42 -18.71
N LYS A 89 16.00 -6.45 -19.49
CA LYS A 89 16.45 -5.37 -20.41
C LYS A 89 15.54 -5.13 -21.63
N ASP A 90 14.52 -5.94 -21.84
CA ASP A 90 13.79 -5.97 -23.12
C ASP A 90 12.84 -4.78 -23.31
N ARG A 91 12.55 -3.98 -22.28
CA ARG A 91 11.66 -2.80 -22.33
C ARG A 91 12.17 -1.61 -21.50
N PRO A 92 13.28 -0.95 -21.85
CA PRO A 92 13.92 0.07 -21.00
C PRO A 92 13.01 1.22 -20.52
N ASP A 93 11.85 1.41 -21.15
CA ASP A 93 10.92 2.52 -20.91
C ASP A 93 9.86 2.29 -19.81
N GLU A 94 9.84 1.14 -19.11
CA GLU A 94 8.94 1.00 -17.93
C GLU A 94 9.75 0.63 -16.68
N ASP A 95 9.35 1.25 -15.57
CA ASP A 95 10.06 1.13 -14.30
C ASP A 95 9.97 -0.28 -13.72
N ALA A 96 11.03 -0.71 -13.04
CA ALA A 96 11.04 -1.97 -12.30
C ALA A 96 10.21 -1.86 -11.02
N GLY A 97 9.55 -2.94 -10.64
CA GLY A 97 8.69 -3.02 -9.46
C GLY A 97 7.42 -3.82 -9.70
N LEU A 98 6.49 -3.74 -8.75
CA LEU A 98 5.13 -4.23 -8.86
C LEU A 98 4.28 -3.19 -9.58
N HIS A 99 3.62 -3.61 -10.66
CA HIS A 99 2.70 -2.81 -11.46
C HIS A 99 1.27 -3.15 -11.06
N LEU A 100 0.52 -2.12 -10.69
CA LEU A 100 -0.91 -2.16 -10.37
C LEU A 100 -1.68 -1.43 -11.46
N LEU A 101 -2.42 -2.17 -12.28
CA LEU A 101 -3.09 -1.67 -13.49
C LEU A 101 -4.57 -1.39 -13.24
N VAL A 102 -5.04 -0.26 -13.76
CA VAL A 102 -6.47 0.03 -14.01
C VAL A 102 -6.71 0.06 -15.52
N GLY A 103 -7.76 -0.63 -15.95
CA GLY A 103 -8.17 -0.67 -17.35
C GLY A 103 -8.97 0.56 -17.76
N SER A 104 -8.85 1.01 -19.01
CA SER A 104 -9.66 2.11 -19.55
C SER A 104 -11.04 1.70 -20.07
N VAL A 105 -11.28 0.40 -20.22
CA VAL A 105 -12.51 -0.14 -20.80
C VAL A 105 -13.41 -0.66 -19.69
N ILE A 106 -14.66 -0.20 -19.69
CA ILE A 106 -15.74 -0.75 -18.88
C ILE A 106 -16.11 -2.11 -19.49
N ASP A 107 -16.11 -3.17 -18.69
CA ASP A 107 -16.45 -4.50 -19.14
C ASP A 107 -17.97 -4.71 -19.32
N ASP A 108 -18.35 -5.86 -19.85
CA ASP A 108 -19.74 -6.19 -20.17
C ASP A 108 -20.67 -6.20 -18.93
N ASP A 109 -20.09 -6.30 -17.73
CA ASP A 109 -20.80 -6.25 -16.44
C ASP A 109 -20.89 -4.81 -15.88
N GLY A 110 -20.44 -3.81 -16.64
CA GLY A 110 -20.46 -2.41 -16.23
C GLY A 110 -19.39 -2.05 -15.20
N ALA A 111 -18.31 -2.83 -15.10
CA ALA A 111 -17.23 -2.61 -14.15
C ALA A 111 -15.94 -2.15 -14.81
N ILE A 112 -15.16 -1.33 -14.10
CA ILE A 112 -13.81 -0.95 -14.48
C ILE A 112 -12.83 -1.91 -13.79
N SER A 113 -11.92 -2.50 -14.57
CA SER A 113 -10.94 -3.43 -13.99
C SER A 113 -9.86 -2.68 -13.21
N GLY A 114 -9.48 -3.21 -12.05
CA GLY A 114 -8.42 -2.68 -11.18
C GLY A 114 -7.55 -3.80 -10.60
N SER A 115 -6.74 -3.44 -9.62
CA SER A 115 -5.76 -4.33 -8.99
C SER A 115 -5.70 -4.11 -7.48
N GLU A 116 -5.64 -5.20 -6.73
CA GLU A 116 -5.50 -5.21 -5.28
C GLU A 116 -4.58 -6.35 -4.84
N LEU A 117 -3.57 -6.01 -4.04
CA LEU A 117 -2.62 -6.92 -3.47
C LEU A 117 -2.55 -6.74 -1.95
N ASP A 118 -2.77 -7.83 -1.24
CA ASP A 118 -2.88 -7.80 0.23
C ASP A 118 -1.74 -8.59 0.85
N THR A 119 -1.32 -8.18 2.04
CA THR A 119 -0.52 -9.08 2.86
C THR A 119 -1.35 -10.28 3.30
N ARG A 120 -0.77 -11.47 3.22
CA ARG A 120 -1.33 -12.72 3.72
C ARG A 120 -1.48 -12.71 5.24
N ARG A 121 -0.56 -12.03 5.93
CA ARG A 121 -0.70 -11.74 7.37
C ARG A 121 -1.83 -10.75 7.60
N GLN A 122 -2.64 -11.05 8.60
CA GLN A 122 -3.86 -10.33 9.01
C GLN A 122 -3.74 -9.81 10.46
N ASP A 123 -2.57 -9.94 11.04
CA ASP A 123 -2.20 -9.59 12.40
C ASP A 123 -1.15 -8.48 12.45
N LEU A 124 -0.95 -7.76 11.33
CA LEU A 124 -0.08 -6.59 11.28
C LEU A 124 -0.69 -5.52 12.18
N HIS A 125 -0.02 -5.25 13.29
CA HIS A 125 -0.46 -4.25 14.27
C HIS A 125 0.53 -3.08 14.30
N TRP A 126 0.63 -2.37 15.44
CA TRP A 126 1.48 -1.17 15.59
C TRP A 126 2.83 -1.31 14.89
N GLY A 127 3.18 -0.30 14.11
CA GLY A 127 4.33 -0.33 13.22
C GLY A 127 4.42 0.91 12.35
N SER A 128 5.53 1.02 11.65
CA SER A 128 5.79 1.99 10.59
C SER A 128 5.63 1.27 9.25
N PHE A 129 4.56 1.60 8.54
CA PHE A 129 4.21 1.00 7.25
C PHE A 129 4.66 1.95 6.14
N ARG A 130 5.38 1.42 5.16
CA ARG A 130 6.00 2.19 4.08
C ARG A 130 5.76 1.53 2.73
N ALA A 131 5.49 2.35 1.74
CA ALA A 131 5.49 1.96 0.33
C ALA A 131 6.29 2.98 -0.48
N GLY A 132 7.22 2.50 -1.29
CA GLY A 132 7.70 3.30 -2.42
C GLY A 132 6.63 3.28 -3.50
N MET A 133 6.26 4.43 -4.06
CA MET A 133 5.28 4.46 -5.16
C MET A 133 5.67 5.54 -6.18
N LYS A 134 5.48 5.22 -7.46
CA LYS A 134 5.41 6.18 -8.56
C LYS A 134 4.01 6.11 -9.14
N LEU A 135 3.29 7.22 -9.06
CA LEU A 135 1.88 7.30 -9.42
C LEU A 135 1.70 7.46 -10.93
N THR A 136 0.48 7.24 -11.40
CA THR A 136 0.11 7.44 -12.79
C THR A 136 -0.24 8.91 -13.05
N PRO A 137 0.20 9.51 -14.17
CA PRO A 137 -0.32 10.80 -14.64
C PRO A 137 -1.68 10.65 -15.35
N THR A 138 -2.12 9.42 -15.60
CA THR A 138 -3.39 9.15 -16.28
C THR A 138 -4.56 9.49 -15.35
N ASN A 139 -5.28 10.55 -15.69
CA ASN A 139 -6.48 11.00 -14.99
C ASN A 139 -7.54 9.89 -14.95
N GLY A 140 -8.25 9.79 -13.82
CA GLY A 140 -9.45 8.96 -13.67
C GLY A 140 -9.27 7.76 -12.75
N THR A 141 -8.28 7.75 -11.86
CA THR A 141 -8.02 6.63 -10.96
C THR A 141 -7.78 7.06 -9.51
N CYS A 142 -7.93 6.11 -8.59
CA CYS A 142 -7.46 6.19 -7.21
C CYS A 142 -6.35 5.16 -6.99
N ALA A 143 -5.16 5.64 -6.60
CA ALA A 143 -4.08 4.80 -6.09
C ALA A 143 -4.09 4.84 -4.56
N ALA A 144 -4.03 3.69 -3.91
CA ALA A 144 -4.15 3.59 -2.46
C ALA A 144 -3.07 2.68 -1.86
N PHE A 145 -2.56 3.12 -0.71
CA PHE A 145 -1.71 2.35 0.18
C PHE A 145 -2.30 2.48 1.58
N PHE A 146 -2.80 1.37 2.12
CA PHE A 146 -3.60 1.43 3.34
C PHE A 146 -3.47 0.19 4.21
N TRP A 147 -3.81 0.36 5.48
CA TRP A 147 -3.95 -0.72 6.44
C TRP A 147 -5.43 -0.94 6.75
N TYR A 148 -5.87 -2.19 6.79
CA TYR A 148 -7.27 -2.55 6.95
C TYR A 148 -7.48 -3.69 7.96
N PHE A 149 -8.47 -3.53 8.83
CA PHE A 149 -9.07 -4.62 9.60
C PHE A 149 -10.57 -4.75 9.28
N ASN A 150 -11.29 -3.61 9.25
CA ASN A 150 -12.67 -3.50 8.80
C ASN A 150 -13.03 -2.03 8.51
N ASP A 151 -14.25 -1.75 8.05
CA ASP A 151 -14.74 -0.41 7.66
C ASP A 151 -14.77 0.65 8.79
N THR A 152 -14.43 0.27 10.02
CA THR A 152 -14.31 1.19 11.17
C THR A 152 -12.91 1.22 11.76
N GLN A 153 -11.97 0.53 11.13
CA GLN A 153 -10.57 0.41 11.53
C GLN A 153 -9.73 0.26 10.26
N GLU A 154 -9.39 1.41 9.68
CA GLU A 154 -8.67 1.54 8.41
C GLU A 154 -7.82 2.81 8.44
N ILE A 155 -6.65 2.78 7.80
CA ILE A 155 -5.73 3.91 7.68
C ILE A 155 -5.33 4.04 6.21
N ASP A 156 -5.68 5.16 5.59
CA ASP A 156 -5.57 5.34 4.15
C ASP A 156 -4.58 6.45 3.76
N ILE A 157 -3.79 6.18 2.73
CA ILE A 157 -3.15 7.19 1.89
C ILE A 157 -3.66 6.96 0.46
N GLU A 158 -4.47 7.90 -0.02
CA GLU A 158 -5.15 7.81 -1.32
C GLU A 158 -4.84 9.02 -2.21
N PHE A 159 -4.54 8.72 -3.47
CA PHE A 159 -4.19 9.69 -4.49
C PHE A 159 -5.19 9.63 -5.63
N LEU A 160 -5.80 10.77 -5.95
CA LEU A 160 -6.80 10.90 -7.00
C LEU A 160 -6.13 11.54 -8.21
N SER A 161 -5.82 10.77 -9.24
CA SER A 161 -5.03 11.27 -10.38
C SER A 161 -5.73 12.42 -11.13
N ARG A 162 -7.05 12.52 -11.02
CA ARG A 162 -7.82 13.65 -11.57
C ARG A 162 -7.59 14.98 -10.88
N GLU A 163 -7.05 14.95 -9.67
CA GLU A 163 -6.81 16.14 -8.85
C GLU A 163 -5.38 16.66 -9.00
N PHE A 164 -4.55 15.99 -9.80
CA PHE A 164 -3.22 16.47 -10.15
C PHE A 164 -3.32 17.58 -11.19
N ASP A 165 -2.69 18.70 -10.89
CA ASP A 165 -2.52 19.82 -11.80
C ASP A 165 -1.02 20.01 -12.02
N HIS A 166 -0.52 19.49 -13.15
CA HIS A 166 0.90 19.56 -13.49
C HIS A 166 1.33 20.97 -13.90
N ASP A 167 0.41 21.82 -14.37
CA ASP A 167 0.72 23.19 -14.78
C ASP A 167 0.93 24.08 -13.54
N GLU A 168 0.13 23.89 -12.49
CA GLU A 168 0.21 24.62 -11.22
C GLU A 168 1.05 23.91 -10.16
N GLY A 169 1.53 22.69 -10.42
CA GLY A 169 2.30 21.87 -9.49
C GLY A 169 1.50 21.46 -8.24
N ILE A 170 0.22 21.17 -8.40
CA ILE A 170 -0.69 20.81 -7.31
C ILE A 170 -0.92 19.30 -7.33
N TYR A 171 -0.52 18.61 -6.25
CA TYR A 171 -0.64 17.16 -6.13
C TYR A 171 -1.26 16.79 -4.77
N PRO A 172 -2.59 16.78 -4.66
CA PRO A 172 -3.26 16.49 -3.39
C PRO A 172 -3.16 15.00 -3.03
N VAL A 173 -2.99 14.74 -1.74
CA VAL A 173 -3.12 13.41 -1.12
C VAL A 173 -4.23 13.46 -0.06
N ASN A 174 -5.06 12.42 -0.05
CA ASN A 174 -6.10 12.20 0.95
C ASN A 174 -5.57 11.24 2.00
N LEU A 175 -5.56 11.70 3.26
CA LEU A 175 -5.11 10.94 4.41
C LEU A 175 -6.34 10.70 5.28
N VAL A 176 -6.67 9.44 5.53
CA VAL A 176 -7.94 9.08 6.16
C VAL A 176 -7.70 8.05 7.26
N VAL A 177 -8.47 8.15 8.34
CA VAL A 177 -8.66 7.06 9.28
C VAL A 177 -10.16 6.83 9.42
N GLN A 178 -10.63 5.69 8.93
CA GLN A 178 -12.02 5.28 9.11
C GLN A 178 -12.24 4.82 10.54
N SER A 179 -13.39 5.19 11.10
CA SER A 179 -13.76 4.94 12.49
C SER A 179 -15.26 4.72 12.62
N LYS A 180 -15.73 4.35 13.80
CA LYS A 180 -17.17 4.32 14.09
C LYS A 180 -17.85 5.67 13.83
N GLN A 181 -17.14 6.78 14.09
CA GLN A 181 -17.69 8.10 13.81
C GLN A 181 -17.85 8.33 12.30
N SER A 182 -16.91 7.87 11.46
CA SER A 182 -17.03 8.06 10.01
C SER A 182 -18.19 7.24 9.47
N LEU A 183 -18.37 6.01 9.97
CA LEU A 183 -19.55 5.18 9.73
C LEU A 183 -20.86 5.92 10.08
N GLU A 184 -20.97 6.47 11.30
CA GLU A 184 -22.13 7.25 11.76
C GLU A 184 -22.37 8.50 10.89
N ALA A 185 -21.32 9.04 10.27
CA ALA A 185 -21.37 10.15 9.32
C ALA A 185 -21.64 9.73 7.86
N GLY A 186 -21.98 8.46 7.61
CA GLY A 186 -22.24 7.92 6.27
C GLY A 186 -21.00 7.37 5.57
N TYR A 187 -20.04 6.86 6.33
CA TYR A 187 -18.68 6.51 5.88
C TYR A 187 -17.91 7.72 5.32
N ASP A 188 -18.06 8.87 5.97
CA ASP A 188 -17.46 10.14 5.55
C ASP A 188 -16.59 10.71 6.67
N ALA A 189 -15.32 10.33 6.67
CA ALA A 189 -14.34 10.78 7.66
C ALA A 189 -14.04 12.29 7.60
N SER A 190 -14.39 12.97 6.50
CA SER A 190 -14.26 14.44 6.42
C SER A 190 -15.08 15.17 7.48
N LYS A 191 -16.09 14.49 8.04
CA LYS A 191 -16.98 14.99 9.09
C LYS A 191 -16.53 14.64 10.52
N THR A 192 -15.41 13.92 10.70
CA THR A 192 -15.05 13.28 11.99
C THR A 192 -13.65 13.63 12.51
N GLY A 193 -12.99 14.60 11.88
CA GLY A 193 -11.64 15.06 12.28
C GLY A 193 -10.51 14.09 11.92
N THR A 194 -10.84 12.90 11.39
CA THR A 194 -9.92 11.84 10.97
C THR A 194 -9.71 11.82 9.45
N TYR A 195 -9.76 13.00 8.83
CA TYR A 195 -9.49 13.22 7.42
C TYR A 195 -8.63 14.47 7.26
N LYS A 196 -7.59 14.38 6.45
CA LYS A 196 -6.74 15.51 6.05
C LYS A 196 -6.44 15.41 4.57
N ARG A 197 -6.54 16.55 3.89
CA ARG A 197 -6.06 16.72 2.52
C ARG A 197 -4.85 17.63 2.55
N VAL A 198 -3.75 17.18 1.95
CA VAL A 198 -2.46 17.88 1.92
C VAL A 198 -1.94 17.88 0.49
N ASN A 199 -1.27 18.95 0.06
CA ASN A 199 -0.57 18.94 -1.22
C ASN A 199 0.88 18.48 -1.00
N LEU A 200 1.34 17.55 -1.84
CA LEU A 200 2.75 17.19 -1.95
C LEU A 200 3.54 18.37 -2.51
N ASP A 201 4.81 18.48 -2.14
CA ASP A 201 5.76 19.48 -2.65
C ASP A 201 6.62 18.95 -3.80
N PHE A 202 6.20 17.84 -4.41
CA PHE A 202 6.82 17.18 -5.56
C PHE A 202 5.73 16.56 -6.45
N ASP A 203 6.05 16.33 -7.72
CA ASP A 203 5.21 15.57 -8.65
C ASP A 203 5.34 14.07 -8.35
N PRO A 204 4.28 13.39 -7.88
CA PRO A 204 4.36 11.99 -7.51
C PRO A 204 4.37 11.03 -8.70
N THR A 205 4.27 11.55 -9.93
CA THR A 205 4.26 10.79 -11.20
C THR A 205 5.64 10.74 -11.86
N ASP A 206 6.55 11.66 -11.51
CA ASP A 206 7.88 11.78 -12.13
C ASP A 206 8.88 10.74 -11.58
N ALA A 207 8.80 10.42 -10.28
CA ALA A 207 9.76 9.57 -9.60
C ALA A 207 9.11 8.69 -8.53
N PHE A 208 9.89 7.75 -7.99
CA PHE A 208 9.50 6.99 -6.81
C PHE A 208 9.66 7.84 -5.56
N HIS A 209 8.61 7.89 -4.74
CA HIS A 209 8.59 8.56 -3.44
C HIS A 209 8.18 7.57 -2.33
N GLU A 210 8.68 7.77 -1.12
CA GLU A 210 8.27 6.98 0.05
C GLU A 210 7.01 7.60 0.66
N TYR A 211 5.94 6.81 0.77
CA TYR A 211 4.77 7.13 1.56
C TYR A 211 4.73 6.24 2.80
N ARG A 212 4.42 6.84 3.95
CA ARG A 212 4.50 6.16 5.24
C ARG A 212 3.40 6.58 6.18
N PHE A 213 2.90 5.63 6.95
CA PHE A 213 2.20 5.93 8.19
C PHE A 213 2.80 5.18 9.37
N ASP A 214 3.02 5.89 10.48
CA ASP A 214 3.40 5.30 11.76
C ASP A 214 2.12 5.09 12.57
N TYR A 215 1.71 3.83 12.67
CA TYR A 215 0.54 3.39 13.42
C TYR A 215 0.97 2.96 14.83
N THR A 216 0.58 3.75 15.84
CA THR A 216 0.93 3.53 17.26
C THR A 216 -0.32 3.70 18.14
N PRO A 217 -0.30 3.32 19.43
CA PRO A 217 -1.44 3.51 20.31
C PRO A 217 -2.00 4.94 20.26
N ASN A 218 -3.29 5.07 19.93
CA ASN A 218 -4.03 6.33 19.85
C ASN A 218 -3.46 7.38 18.87
N ARG A 219 -2.59 6.99 17.93
CA ARG A 219 -1.93 7.94 17.03
C ARG A 219 -1.52 7.34 15.70
N VAL A 220 -1.83 8.06 14.63
CA VAL A 220 -1.36 7.82 13.27
C VAL A 220 -0.65 9.07 12.76
N LEU A 221 0.61 8.90 12.32
CA LEU A 221 1.42 9.97 11.73
C LEU A 221 1.70 9.63 10.27
N PHE A 222 1.40 10.54 9.35
CA PHE A 222 1.55 10.35 7.91
C PHE A 222 2.75 11.12 7.38
N TYR A 223 3.50 10.51 6.46
CA TYR A 223 4.70 11.10 5.87
C TYR A 223 4.79 10.83 4.37
N ALA A 224 5.43 11.76 3.67
CA ALA A 224 5.97 11.58 2.34
C ALA A 224 7.45 11.97 2.39
N ASP A 225 8.34 11.13 1.84
CA ASP A 225 9.80 11.31 1.87
C ASP A 225 10.34 11.69 3.26
N SER A 226 9.85 10.98 4.28
CA SER A 226 10.16 11.22 5.71
C SER A 226 9.74 12.59 6.27
N LYS A 227 9.06 13.44 5.50
CA LYS A 227 8.47 14.69 5.95
C LYS A 227 7.06 14.44 6.47
N LEU A 228 6.76 14.91 7.68
CA LEU A 228 5.43 14.77 8.29
C LEU A 228 4.41 15.59 7.49
N MET A 229 3.37 14.93 7.00
CA MET A 229 2.25 15.55 6.29
C MET A 229 1.09 15.84 7.23
N ALA A 230 0.72 14.86 8.07
CA ALA A 230 -0.43 14.97 8.96
C ALA A 230 -0.28 14.11 10.21
N ARG A 231 -1.07 14.46 11.21
CA ARG A 231 -1.21 13.77 12.49
C ARG A 231 -2.69 13.60 12.80
N MET A 232 -3.06 12.40 13.21
CA MET A 232 -4.39 12.08 13.76
C MET A 232 -4.21 11.33 15.07
N GLU A 233 -4.94 11.75 16.10
CA GLU A 233 -4.80 11.27 17.46
C GLU A 233 -6.17 11.12 18.14
N GLY A 234 -6.23 10.24 19.13
CA GLY A 234 -7.40 10.04 19.98
C GLY A 234 -7.99 8.63 19.89
N GLU A 235 -9.12 8.46 20.56
CA GLU A 235 -9.77 7.15 20.76
C GLU A 235 -10.36 6.55 19.48
N ASN A 236 -10.47 7.33 18.41
CA ASN A 236 -10.96 6.87 17.11
C ASN A 236 -9.88 6.16 16.26
N MET A 237 -8.62 6.14 16.71
CA MET A 237 -7.56 5.44 15.98
C MET A 237 -7.76 3.92 16.09
N PRO A 238 -7.38 3.14 15.06
CA PRO A 238 -7.50 1.69 15.11
C PRO A 238 -6.75 1.09 16.30
N SER A 239 -7.20 -0.06 16.78
CA SER A 239 -6.54 -0.82 17.86
C SER A 239 -6.42 -2.32 17.59
N ALA A 240 -6.89 -2.80 16.43
CA ALA A 240 -6.77 -4.19 16.01
C ALA A 240 -5.47 -4.47 15.24
N GLY A 241 -5.13 -5.75 15.12
CA GLY A 241 -4.24 -6.24 14.06
C GLY A 241 -5.04 -6.40 12.76
N GLY A 242 -4.37 -6.16 11.63
CA GLY A 242 -4.99 -6.16 10.30
C GLY A 242 -3.97 -6.50 9.23
N HIS A 243 -4.18 -6.02 8.01
CA HIS A 243 -3.30 -6.28 6.88
C HIS A 243 -3.03 -5.02 6.09
N LEU A 244 -1.98 -5.08 5.28
CA LEU A 244 -1.59 -4.00 4.39
C LEU A 244 -2.10 -4.30 2.99
N ILE A 245 -2.67 -3.29 2.34
CA ILE A 245 -3.24 -3.38 1.00
C ILE A 245 -2.57 -2.34 0.09
N LEU A 246 -2.23 -2.80 -1.12
CA LEU A 246 -1.82 -1.96 -2.24
C LEU A 246 -2.90 -2.06 -3.32
N GLN A 247 -3.52 -0.94 -3.67
CA GLN A 247 -4.68 -0.94 -4.55
C GLN A 247 -4.58 0.16 -5.60
N HIS A 248 -5.08 -0.12 -6.80
CA HIS A 248 -5.27 0.86 -7.85
C HIS A 248 -6.59 0.57 -8.56
N TRP A 249 -7.50 1.54 -8.59
CA TRP A 249 -8.88 1.33 -9.02
C TRP A 249 -9.53 2.57 -9.63
N SER A 250 -10.67 2.37 -10.28
CA SER A 250 -11.56 3.45 -10.71
C SER A 250 -13.01 2.96 -10.69
N ASN A 251 -13.96 3.87 -10.48
CA ASN A 251 -15.40 3.59 -10.47
C ASN A 251 -16.25 4.76 -10.98
N GLY A 252 -15.62 5.82 -11.49
CA GLY A 252 -16.30 7.01 -11.98
C GLY A 252 -16.95 7.92 -10.94
N ASN A 253 -16.77 7.68 -9.63
CA ASN A 253 -17.28 8.61 -8.63
C ASN A 253 -16.67 10.01 -8.82
N PRO A 254 -17.46 11.07 -9.09
CA PRO A 254 -16.98 12.42 -9.40
C PRO A 254 -16.47 13.19 -8.18
N TRP A 255 -16.48 12.59 -7.00
CA TRP A 255 -15.85 13.07 -5.77
C TRP A 255 -14.63 12.23 -5.38
N TRP A 256 -14.35 11.13 -6.09
CA TRP A 256 -13.21 10.25 -5.84
C TRP A 256 -12.39 9.95 -7.09
N SER A 257 -12.45 8.74 -7.65
CA SER A 257 -11.61 8.33 -8.79
C SER A 257 -11.91 9.10 -10.08
N GLY A 258 -13.16 9.48 -10.34
CA GLY A 258 -13.60 10.27 -11.49
C GLY A 258 -13.36 9.67 -12.89
N GLY A 259 -13.03 8.38 -12.99
CA GLY A 259 -12.80 7.70 -14.27
C GLY A 259 -14.06 7.25 -15.02
N PRO A 260 -13.96 6.27 -15.94
CA PRO A 260 -12.76 5.48 -16.25
C PRO A 260 -11.62 6.34 -16.82
N PRO A 261 -10.36 5.89 -16.66
CA PRO A 261 -9.25 6.56 -17.33
C PRO A 261 -9.35 6.39 -18.85
N PHE A 262 -8.89 7.37 -19.63
CA PHE A 262 -8.94 7.32 -21.10
C PHE A 262 -8.03 6.25 -21.71
N GLU A 263 -6.97 5.88 -20.99
CA GLU A 263 -6.03 4.81 -21.33
C GLU A 263 -5.70 4.00 -20.08
N ASN A 264 -5.07 2.84 -20.29
CA ASN A 264 -4.64 2.00 -19.19
C ASN A 264 -3.67 2.76 -18.27
N ALA A 265 -3.96 2.76 -16.98
CA ALA A 265 -3.21 3.52 -15.98
C ALA A 265 -2.48 2.56 -15.04
N THR A 266 -1.19 2.81 -14.80
CA THR A 266 -0.35 1.93 -13.95
C THR A 266 0.32 2.73 -12.85
N VAL A 267 0.21 2.23 -11.62
CA VAL A 267 1.04 2.64 -10.48
C VAL A 267 2.17 1.62 -10.32
N THR A 268 3.39 2.10 -10.08
CA THR A 268 4.56 1.24 -9.87
C THR A 268 5.05 1.33 -8.43
N ILE A 269 5.34 0.18 -7.83
CA ILE A 269 5.75 0.04 -6.43
C ILE A 269 7.07 -0.74 -6.42
N PRO A 270 8.22 -0.11 -6.15
CA PRO A 270 9.50 -0.80 -6.16
C PRO A 270 9.68 -1.64 -4.89
N ASN A 271 9.14 -1.19 -3.75
CA ASN A 271 9.23 -1.91 -2.49
C ASN A 271 8.13 -1.52 -1.50
N THR A 272 7.94 -2.37 -0.50
CA THR A 272 7.21 -2.07 0.73
C THR A 272 8.04 -2.51 1.93
N ARG A 273 7.85 -1.80 3.06
CA ARG A 273 8.51 -2.14 4.32
C ARG A 273 7.59 -1.83 5.49
N ARG A 274 7.52 -2.77 6.43
CA ARG A 274 6.85 -2.64 7.72
C ARG A 274 7.83 -3.04 8.81
N VAL A 275 8.04 -2.12 9.76
CA VAL A 275 8.77 -2.37 11.01
C VAL A 275 7.84 -2.15 12.19
#